data_AF-A0A4Q3S0L6-F1
#
_entry.id   AF-A0A4Q3S0L6-F1
#
_cell.length_a   1.000
_cell.length_b   1.000
_cell.length_c   1.000
_cell.angle_alpha   90.00
_cell.angle_beta   90.00
_cell.angle_gamma   90.00
#
_symmetry.space_group_name_H-M   'P 1'
#
loop_
_entity.id
_entity.type
_entity.pdbx_description
1 polymer ?
#
loop_
_entity_poly.entity_id
_entity_poly.type
_entity_poly.pdbx_seq_one_letter_code
_entity_poly.pdbx_strand_id
1 'polypeptide(L)'
;MTDPVRVCIVSGPAGGLEGEASARLEALGLEPLMLPEDSPAATRQTLLGQCAMLVALYPADPAAHLCMGLAAGMGLPIFVLAAKPDPAPYPAGTRLFANLQALVDAVPAAGKGRHVDQSLLARLGACKEGVDWYLSRYPGGRHSSEWTLKEQVESFADGGAPWLKTAFDYRLIPHHPMDGADLRKADLTGLKLRAGSLNKARLAGARLAGAQIHGTPMAGADLSGALLQQASLSRCDLTGATL
;
A
#
# COMPACT_ATOMS: atom_id res chain seq x y z
N MET A 1 -15.82 -1.85 -12.49
CA MET A 1 -16.23 -1.75 -11.07
C MET A 1 -15.25 -2.58 -10.27
N THR A 2 -14.53 -1.98 -9.33
CA THR A 2 -13.59 -2.70 -8.45
C THR A 2 -14.39 -3.39 -7.36
N ASP A 3 -14.21 -4.69 -7.19
CA ASP A 3 -14.79 -5.41 -6.07
C ASP A 3 -14.35 -4.78 -4.75
N PRO A 4 -15.27 -4.60 -3.78
CA PRO A 4 -14.96 -4.05 -2.48
C PRO A 4 -13.93 -4.91 -1.75
N VAL A 5 -12.96 -4.26 -1.11
CA VAL A 5 -11.91 -4.95 -0.35
C VAL A 5 -12.50 -5.31 1.01
N ARG A 6 -12.81 -6.60 1.19
CA ARG A 6 -13.35 -7.10 2.46
C ARG A 6 -12.28 -7.21 3.54
N VAL A 7 -12.58 -6.72 4.73
CA VAL A 7 -11.70 -6.76 5.90
C VAL A 7 -12.38 -7.53 7.01
N CYS A 8 -11.79 -8.64 7.42
CA CYS A 8 -12.32 -9.41 8.54
C CYS A 8 -12.01 -8.68 9.84
N ILE A 9 -13.01 -8.46 10.68
CA ILE A 9 -12.81 -7.94 12.03
C ILE A 9 -13.17 -9.05 13.03
N VAL A 10 -12.26 -9.27 13.98
CA VAL A 10 -12.52 -10.08 15.17
C VAL A 10 -12.19 -9.24 16.39
N SER A 11 -13.03 -9.27 17.42
CA SER A 11 -12.69 -8.68 18.71
C SER A 11 -12.90 -9.67 19.84
N GLY A 12 -12.21 -9.42 20.95
CA GLY A 12 -12.53 -10.09 22.21
C GLY A 12 -13.72 -9.42 22.91
N PRO A 13 -14.31 -10.08 23.94
CA PRO A 13 -15.53 -9.62 24.63
C PRO A 13 -15.42 -8.25 25.33
N ALA A 14 -14.21 -7.73 25.55
CA ALA A 14 -13.97 -6.40 26.11
C ALA A 14 -13.75 -5.32 25.02
N GLY A 15 -13.91 -5.69 23.74
CA GLY A 15 -13.37 -4.99 22.59
C GLY A 15 -13.94 -3.59 22.37
N GLY A 16 -15.27 -3.40 22.50
CA GLY A 16 -15.99 -2.12 22.47
C GLY A 16 -15.78 -1.21 21.24
N LEU A 17 -14.79 -1.49 20.41
CA LEU A 17 -14.28 -0.68 19.30
C LEU A 17 -14.67 -1.26 17.95
N GLU A 18 -15.39 -2.37 17.89
CA GLU A 18 -15.80 -3.01 16.63
C GLU A 18 -16.58 -2.04 15.75
N GLY A 19 -17.58 -1.36 16.34
CA GLY A 19 -18.38 -0.37 15.61
C GLY A 19 -17.56 0.82 15.14
N GLU A 20 -16.63 1.31 15.97
CA GLU A 20 -15.75 2.41 15.60
C GLU A 20 -14.74 2.00 14.50
N ALA A 21 -14.16 0.81 14.62
CA ALA A 21 -13.25 0.24 13.63
C ALA A 21 -13.98 0.00 12.30
N SER A 22 -15.17 -0.61 12.34
CA SER A 22 -16.02 -0.83 11.15
C SER A 22 -16.30 0.48 10.43
N ALA A 23 -16.83 1.48 11.15
CA ALA A 23 -17.16 2.78 10.58
C ALA A 23 -15.95 3.50 9.99
N ARG A 24 -14.79 3.45 10.66
CA ARG A 24 -13.54 4.04 10.16
C ARG A 24 -13.01 3.32 8.92
N LEU A 25 -13.14 2.00 8.85
CA LEU A 25 -12.72 1.21 7.70
C LEU A 25 -13.67 1.39 6.51
N GLU A 26 -14.98 1.49 6.75
CA GLU A 26 -15.98 1.85 5.74
C GLU A 26 -15.73 3.25 5.16
N ALA A 27 -15.35 4.22 6.00
CA ALA A 27 -14.97 5.56 5.54
C ALA A 27 -13.75 5.56 4.60
N LEU A 28 -12.94 4.50 4.63
CA LEU A 28 -11.82 4.27 3.71
C LEU A 28 -12.21 3.49 2.44
N GLY A 29 -13.49 3.13 2.28
CA GLY A 29 -14.00 2.34 1.16
C GLY A 29 -13.72 0.84 1.27
N LEU A 30 -13.44 0.36 2.48
CA LEU A 30 -13.31 -1.07 2.78
C LEU A 30 -14.67 -1.64 3.18
N GLU A 31 -14.84 -2.96 3.09
CA GLU A 31 -16.06 -3.64 3.50
C GLU A 31 -15.78 -4.53 4.73
N PRO A 32 -16.07 -4.05 5.94
CA PRO A 32 -15.88 -4.83 7.16
C PRO A 32 -16.79 -6.05 7.18
N LEU A 33 -16.22 -7.19 7.56
CA LEU A 33 -16.93 -8.43 7.80
C LEU A 33 -16.68 -8.84 9.25
N MET A 34 -17.72 -8.76 10.07
CA MET A 34 -17.69 -9.25 11.45
C MET A 34 -17.82 -10.76 11.45
N LEU A 35 -16.90 -11.46 12.11
CA LEU A 35 -17.05 -12.90 12.35
C LEU A 35 -18.01 -13.15 13.53
N PRO A 36 -19.09 -13.91 13.34
CA PRO A 36 -19.95 -14.28 14.47
C PRO A 36 -19.15 -15.12 15.48
N GLU A 37 -19.23 -14.77 16.76
CA GLU A 37 -18.46 -15.39 17.85
C GLU A 37 -18.62 -16.93 17.87
N ASP A 38 -19.82 -17.44 17.65
CA ASP A 38 -20.15 -18.88 17.69
C ASP A 38 -19.88 -19.64 16.38
N SER A 39 -19.23 -19.00 15.39
CA SER A 39 -19.00 -19.65 14.09
C SER A 39 -18.02 -20.82 14.19
N PRO A 40 -18.33 -22.01 13.61
CA PRO A 40 -17.38 -23.12 13.51
C PRO A 40 -16.10 -22.74 12.77
N ALA A 41 -15.00 -23.44 13.05
CA ALA A 41 -13.70 -23.20 12.42
C ALA A 41 -13.75 -23.22 10.88
N ALA A 42 -14.51 -24.15 10.28
CA ALA A 42 -14.68 -24.24 8.83
C ALA A 42 -15.40 -22.99 8.23
N THR A 43 -16.39 -22.46 8.94
CA THR A 43 -17.10 -21.24 8.56
C THR A 43 -16.16 -20.04 8.65
N ARG A 44 -15.37 -19.93 9.73
CA ARG A 44 -14.36 -18.88 9.90
C ARG A 44 -13.33 -18.92 8.79
N GLN A 45 -12.82 -20.09 8.44
CA GLN A 45 -11.87 -20.26 7.34
C GLN A 45 -12.47 -19.83 6.00
N THR A 46 -13.73 -20.18 5.74
CA THR A 46 -14.45 -19.80 4.51
C THR A 46 -14.64 -18.28 4.42
N LEU A 47 -15.03 -17.62 5.52
CA LEU A 47 -15.21 -16.17 5.58
C LEU A 47 -13.88 -15.42 5.49
N LEU A 48 -12.83 -15.90 6.15
CA LEU A 48 -11.47 -15.36 6.03
C LEU A 48 -10.96 -15.46 4.58
N GLY A 49 -11.32 -16.52 3.85
CA GLY A 49 -10.98 -16.69 2.43
C GLY A 49 -11.59 -15.64 1.50
N GLN A 50 -12.64 -14.95 1.96
CA GLN A 50 -13.28 -13.86 1.23
C GLN A 50 -12.69 -12.49 1.57
N CYS A 51 -11.82 -12.42 2.58
CA CYS A 51 -11.24 -11.19 3.08
C CYS A 51 -9.82 -10.99 2.54
N ALA A 52 -9.42 -9.72 2.40
CA ALA A 52 -8.07 -9.35 2.02
C ALA A 52 -7.10 -9.36 3.22
N MET A 53 -7.61 -9.21 4.44
CA MET A 53 -6.83 -9.15 5.68
C MET A 53 -7.71 -9.41 6.91
N LEU A 54 -7.04 -9.61 8.05
CA LEU A 54 -7.66 -9.73 9.37
C LEU A 54 -7.23 -8.57 10.27
N VAL A 55 -8.21 -7.93 10.91
CA VAL A 55 -8.04 -6.96 11.99
C VAL A 55 -8.54 -7.61 13.28
N ALA A 56 -7.65 -7.78 14.24
CA ALA A 56 -7.98 -8.28 15.57
C ALA A 56 -7.91 -7.15 16.60
N LEU A 57 -9.02 -6.91 17.31
CA LEU A 57 -9.17 -5.87 18.30
C LEU A 57 -9.18 -6.50 19.69
N TYR A 58 -8.14 -6.26 20.47
CA TYR A 58 -7.95 -6.84 21.81
C TYR A 58 -8.26 -8.35 21.87
N PRO A 59 -7.56 -9.19 21.07
CA PRO A 59 -7.87 -10.61 20.94
C PRO A 59 -7.45 -11.40 22.19
N ALA A 60 -8.27 -11.35 23.25
CA ALA A 60 -7.97 -12.00 24.53
C ALA A 60 -8.48 -13.45 24.62
N ASP A 61 -9.39 -13.86 23.73
CA ASP A 61 -10.03 -15.17 23.80
C ASP A 61 -9.44 -16.19 22.80
N PRO A 62 -9.64 -17.50 23.04
CA PRO A 62 -9.16 -18.55 22.13
C PRO A 62 -9.76 -18.46 20.73
N ALA A 63 -10.95 -17.86 20.57
CA ALA A 63 -11.62 -17.74 19.30
C ALA A 63 -10.91 -16.75 18.38
N ALA A 64 -10.49 -15.60 18.90
CA ALA A 64 -9.73 -14.60 18.15
C ALA A 64 -8.35 -15.15 17.78
N HIS A 65 -7.69 -15.87 18.69
CA HIS A 65 -6.41 -16.56 18.42
C HIS A 65 -6.54 -17.65 17.35
N LEU A 66 -7.63 -18.42 17.33
CA LEU A 66 -7.94 -19.36 16.26
C LEU A 66 -8.06 -18.65 14.90
N CYS A 67 -8.79 -17.52 14.84
CA CYS A 67 -8.92 -16.73 13.62
C CYS A 67 -7.58 -16.20 13.13
N MET A 68 -6.71 -15.73 14.04
CA MET A 68 -5.35 -15.29 13.68
C MET A 68 -4.49 -16.45 13.15
N GLY A 69 -4.57 -17.63 13.77
CA GLY A 69 -3.88 -18.83 13.28
C GLY A 69 -4.33 -19.26 11.88
N LEU A 70 -5.65 -19.27 11.63
CA LEU A 70 -6.21 -19.55 10.31
C LEU A 70 -5.76 -18.51 9.29
N ALA A 71 -5.84 -17.22 9.63
CA ALA A 71 -5.41 -16.14 8.76
C ALA A 71 -3.91 -16.25 8.40
N ALA A 72 -3.06 -16.58 9.37
CA ALA A 72 -1.64 -16.80 9.13
C ALA A 72 -1.39 -17.99 8.19
N GLY A 73 -2.10 -19.12 8.39
CA GLY A 73 -2.03 -20.27 7.49
C GLY A 73 -2.48 -19.98 6.06
N MET A 74 -3.32 -18.94 5.87
CA MET A 74 -3.81 -18.46 4.57
C MET A 74 -2.96 -17.32 3.98
N GLY A 75 -1.87 -16.94 4.63
CA GLY A 75 -1.03 -15.81 4.23
C GLY A 75 -1.78 -14.47 4.22
N LEU A 76 -2.81 -14.33 5.04
CA LEU A 76 -3.52 -13.06 5.20
C LEU A 76 -2.69 -12.13 6.10
N PRO A 77 -2.53 -10.85 5.72
CA PRO A 77 -2.02 -9.83 6.63
C PRO A 77 -2.87 -9.74 7.90
N ILE A 78 -2.21 -9.71 9.06
CA ILE A 78 -2.87 -9.64 10.38
C ILE A 78 -2.46 -8.34 11.08
N PHE A 79 -3.46 -7.54 11.44
CA PHE A 79 -3.34 -6.27 12.15
C PHE A 79 -3.94 -6.45 13.53
N VAL A 80 -3.18 -6.18 14.59
CA VAL A 80 -3.63 -6.37 15.96
C VAL A 80 -3.56 -5.07 16.73
N LEU A 81 -4.70 -4.65 17.29
CA LEU A 81 -4.76 -3.62 18.32
C LEU A 81 -4.74 -4.30 19.68
N ALA A 82 -3.67 -4.11 20.47
CA ALA A 82 -3.52 -4.75 21.77
C ALA A 82 -2.95 -3.77 22.81
N ALA A 83 -3.33 -3.94 24.09
CA ALA A 83 -3.00 -3.02 25.17
C ALA A 83 -1.64 -3.26 25.88
N LYS A 84 -0.72 -4.07 25.30
CA LYS A 84 0.49 -4.67 25.93
C LYS A 84 0.23 -5.87 26.85
N PRO A 85 1.28 -6.68 27.05
CA PRO A 85 1.52 -7.84 26.20
C PRO A 85 0.48 -8.93 26.49
N ASP A 86 -0.16 -9.40 25.44
CA ASP A 86 -0.96 -10.63 25.49
C ASP A 86 -0.02 -11.79 25.91
N PRO A 87 -0.40 -12.63 26.89
CA PRO A 87 0.39 -13.79 27.28
C PRO A 87 0.60 -14.80 26.14
N ALA A 88 -0.24 -14.78 25.10
CA ALA A 88 -0.10 -15.67 23.94
C ALA A 88 0.72 -15.01 22.81
N PRO A 89 1.69 -15.74 22.21
CA PRO A 89 2.45 -15.24 21.08
C PRO A 89 1.58 -15.11 19.84
N TYR A 90 1.65 -13.95 19.17
CA TYR A 90 0.99 -13.74 17.89
C TYR A 90 1.69 -14.49 16.75
N PRO A 91 0.97 -14.88 15.69
CA PRO A 91 1.57 -15.48 14.49
C PRO A 91 2.67 -14.59 13.89
N ALA A 92 3.69 -15.21 13.28
CA ALA A 92 4.77 -14.49 12.62
C ALA A 92 4.22 -13.56 11.50
N GLY A 93 4.77 -12.35 11.40
CA GLY A 93 4.31 -11.34 10.43
C GLY A 93 3.11 -10.49 10.88
N THR A 94 2.58 -10.73 12.09
CA THR A 94 1.54 -9.90 12.70
C THR A 94 2.04 -8.47 12.97
N ARG A 95 1.27 -7.46 12.57
CA ARG A 95 1.56 -6.04 12.82
C ARG A 95 0.79 -5.56 14.04
N LEU A 96 1.50 -5.07 15.04
CA LEU A 96 0.93 -4.61 16.31
C LEU A 96 0.77 -3.09 16.32
N PHE A 97 -0.35 -2.62 16.85
CA PHE A 97 -0.70 -1.20 16.94
C PHE A 97 -1.08 -0.84 18.36
N ALA A 98 -0.69 0.37 18.78
CA ALA A 98 -0.96 0.89 20.11
C ALA A 98 -2.31 1.62 20.22
N ASN A 99 -2.90 2.02 19.09
CA ASN A 99 -4.19 2.70 19.03
C ASN A 99 -4.89 2.44 17.70
N LEU A 100 -6.21 2.64 17.68
CA LEU A 100 -7.06 2.37 16.53
C LEU A 100 -6.72 3.25 15.31
N GLN A 101 -6.31 4.51 15.52
CA GLN A 101 -5.94 5.41 14.44
C GLN A 101 -4.75 4.87 13.63
N ALA A 102 -3.66 4.51 14.32
CA ALA A 102 -2.46 3.97 13.70
C ALA A 102 -2.72 2.63 12.98
N LEU A 103 -3.66 1.82 13.51
CA LEU A 103 -4.11 0.60 12.85
C LEU A 103 -4.81 0.95 11.54
N VAL A 104 -5.84 1.79 11.60
CA VAL A 104 -6.67 2.19 10.46
C VAL A 104 -5.83 2.83 9.36
N ASP A 105 -4.85 3.66 9.70
CA ASP A 105 -3.94 4.28 8.73
C ASP A 105 -3.06 3.25 7.99
N ALA A 106 -2.81 2.08 8.61
CA ALA A 106 -1.99 1.02 8.04
C ALA A 106 -2.79 0.00 7.21
N VAL A 107 -4.13 -0.09 7.37
CA VAL A 107 -5.00 -1.06 6.67
C VAL A 107 -5.07 -0.81 5.15
N PRO A 108 -5.22 0.43 4.63
CA PRO A 108 -5.22 0.70 3.19
C PRO A 108 -3.93 0.26 2.48
N ALA A 109 -2.80 0.20 3.18
CA ALA A 109 -1.52 -0.26 2.66
C ALA A 109 -1.41 -1.80 2.58
N ALA A 110 -2.42 -2.52 3.09
CA ALA A 110 -2.34 -3.95 3.38
C ALA A 110 -3.29 -4.83 2.59
N GLY A 111 -4.09 -4.26 1.67
CA GLY A 111 -4.80 -5.06 0.67
C GLY A 111 -3.77 -5.95 0.00
N LYS A 112 -3.94 -7.29 0.09
CA LYS A 112 -3.14 -8.28 -0.64
C LYS A 112 -2.87 -7.68 -2.00
N GLY A 113 -1.59 -7.38 -2.26
CA GLY A 113 -1.21 -6.81 -3.52
C GLY A 113 -1.82 -7.59 -4.68
N ARG A 114 -2.06 -6.96 -5.82
CA ARG A 114 -2.47 -7.73 -6.99
C ARG A 114 -1.24 -8.47 -7.51
N HIS A 115 -1.39 -9.73 -7.90
CA HIS A 115 -0.37 -10.35 -8.72
C HIS A 115 -0.34 -9.60 -10.07
N VAL A 116 0.78 -8.95 -10.34
CA VAL A 116 1.01 -8.18 -11.56
C VAL A 116 1.77 -9.07 -12.52
N ASP A 117 1.10 -9.45 -13.61
CA ASP A 117 1.63 -10.28 -14.67
C ASP A 117 1.38 -9.64 -16.05
N GLN A 118 1.85 -10.29 -17.12
CA GLN A 118 1.68 -9.80 -18.49
C GLN A 118 0.21 -9.57 -18.87
N SER A 119 -0.69 -10.44 -18.41
CA SER A 119 -2.11 -10.37 -18.75
C SER A 119 -2.79 -9.16 -18.12
N LEU A 120 -2.47 -8.88 -16.86
CA LEU A 120 -2.96 -7.70 -16.16
C LEU A 120 -2.44 -6.43 -16.81
N LEU A 121 -1.13 -6.36 -17.09
CA LEU A 121 -0.51 -5.19 -17.70
C LEU A 121 -1.09 -4.90 -19.09
N ALA A 122 -1.29 -5.93 -19.92
CA ALA A 122 -1.93 -5.79 -21.23
C ALA A 122 -3.37 -5.28 -21.12
N ARG A 123 -4.16 -5.79 -20.17
CA ARG A 123 -5.55 -5.36 -19.93
C ARG A 123 -5.64 -3.90 -19.47
N LEU A 124 -4.63 -3.41 -18.75
CA LEU A 124 -4.56 -2.02 -18.26
C LEU A 124 -3.99 -1.05 -19.30
N GLY A 125 -3.64 -1.53 -20.49
CA GLY A 125 -3.08 -0.69 -21.56
C GLY A 125 -1.67 -0.19 -21.28
N ALA A 126 -0.88 -0.94 -20.49
CA ALA A 126 0.54 -0.62 -20.32
C ALA A 126 1.27 -0.68 -21.67
N CYS A 127 2.14 0.30 -21.94
CA CYS A 127 2.97 0.30 -23.14
C CYS A 127 3.90 -0.91 -23.19
N LYS A 128 4.19 -1.40 -24.39
CA LYS A 128 4.99 -2.61 -24.62
C LYS A 128 6.36 -2.54 -23.93
N GLU A 129 7.04 -1.40 -24.04
CA GLU A 129 8.37 -1.18 -23.46
C GLU A 129 8.37 -1.34 -21.93
N GLY A 130 7.31 -0.83 -21.28
CA GLY A 130 7.13 -0.97 -19.85
C GLY A 130 6.82 -2.40 -19.42
N VAL A 131 6.02 -3.13 -20.21
CA VAL A 131 5.72 -4.56 -19.96
C VAL A 131 6.97 -5.41 -20.15
N ASP A 132 7.72 -5.19 -21.23
CA ASP A 132 8.96 -5.91 -21.53
C ASP A 132 10.00 -5.68 -20.42
N TRP A 133 10.15 -4.44 -19.95
CA TRP A 133 11.00 -4.12 -18.80
C TRP A 133 10.55 -4.88 -17.54
N TYR A 134 9.26 -4.79 -17.18
CA TYR A 134 8.73 -5.43 -15.96
C TYR A 134 8.96 -6.93 -15.98
N LEU A 135 8.62 -7.60 -17.08
CA LEU A 135 8.74 -9.05 -17.22
C LEU A 135 10.20 -9.53 -17.34
N SER A 136 11.11 -8.70 -17.86
CA SER A 136 12.54 -9.05 -17.87
C SER A 136 13.13 -9.20 -16.47
N ARG A 137 12.59 -8.45 -15.49
CA ARG A 137 12.99 -8.50 -14.08
C ARG A 137 12.14 -9.46 -13.26
N TYR A 138 10.86 -9.58 -13.60
CA TYR A 138 9.87 -10.40 -12.89
C TYR A 138 9.12 -11.32 -13.88
N PRO A 139 9.79 -12.35 -14.44
CA PRO A 139 9.22 -13.19 -15.52
C PRO A 139 7.99 -13.99 -15.10
N GLY A 140 7.87 -14.33 -13.81
CA GLY A 140 6.69 -15.00 -13.24
C GLY A 140 5.61 -14.05 -12.73
N GLY A 141 5.72 -12.76 -13.03
CA GLY A 141 4.94 -11.72 -12.35
C GLY A 141 5.38 -11.52 -10.90
N ARG A 142 4.78 -10.53 -10.24
CA ARG A 142 5.06 -10.24 -8.83
C ARG A 142 3.85 -9.66 -8.12
N HIS A 143 3.74 -9.93 -6.83
CA HIS A 143 2.68 -9.35 -6.03
C HIS A 143 2.96 -7.86 -5.75
N SER A 144 1.96 -6.99 -5.90
CA SER A 144 2.19 -5.56 -5.75
C SER A 144 2.68 -5.15 -4.37
N SER A 145 2.27 -5.86 -3.32
CA SER A 145 2.69 -5.59 -1.94
C SER A 145 4.16 -5.89 -1.66
N GLU A 146 4.85 -6.59 -2.56
CA GLU A 146 6.26 -6.96 -2.37
C GLU A 146 7.22 -5.87 -2.86
N TRP A 147 6.72 -4.87 -3.58
CA TRP A 147 7.52 -3.81 -4.14
C TRP A 147 8.12 -2.93 -3.05
N THR A 148 9.45 -2.78 -3.09
CA THR A 148 10.17 -1.90 -2.17
C THR A 148 10.37 -0.51 -2.77
N LEU A 149 10.56 0.49 -1.92
CA LEU A 149 10.96 1.84 -2.35
C LEU A 149 12.24 1.82 -3.20
N LYS A 150 13.21 0.97 -2.86
CA LYS A 150 14.47 0.86 -3.59
C LYS A 150 14.25 0.43 -5.03
N GLU A 151 13.49 -0.64 -5.23
CA GLU A 151 13.16 -1.15 -6.58
C GLU A 151 12.34 -0.14 -7.38
N GLN A 152 11.45 0.58 -6.71
CA GLN A 152 10.67 1.65 -7.32
C GLN A 152 11.56 2.79 -7.83
N VAL A 153 12.53 3.24 -7.01
CA VAL A 153 13.52 4.26 -7.40
C VAL A 153 14.39 3.78 -8.56
N GLU A 154 14.90 2.55 -8.49
CA GLU A 154 15.70 1.94 -9.57
C GLU A 154 14.91 1.85 -10.89
N SER A 155 13.61 1.54 -10.82
CA SER A 155 12.76 1.44 -12.02
C SER A 155 12.62 2.75 -12.79
N PHE A 156 12.70 3.90 -12.10
CA PHE A 156 12.66 5.21 -12.76
C PHE A 156 13.97 5.56 -13.47
N ALA A 157 15.09 4.96 -13.04
CA ALA A 157 16.39 5.15 -13.66
C ALA A 157 16.59 4.24 -14.89
N ASP A 158 16.07 3.01 -14.85
CA ASP A 158 16.36 1.96 -15.83
C ASP A 158 15.30 1.82 -16.95
N GLY A 159 14.41 2.80 -17.14
CA GLY A 159 13.39 2.76 -18.19
C GLY A 159 12.10 1.99 -17.85
N GLY A 160 11.92 1.57 -16.60
CA GLY A 160 10.67 1.01 -16.07
C GLY A 160 9.59 2.05 -15.76
N ALA A 161 9.91 3.34 -15.87
CA ALA A 161 8.97 4.42 -15.60
C ALA A 161 7.61 4.32 -16.34
N PRO A 162 7.53 3.89 -17.62
CA PRO A 162 6.25 3.87 -18.34
C PRO A 162 5.19 2.90 -17.77
N TRP A 163 5.54 1.67 -17.39
CA TRP A 163 4.56 0.79 -16.73
C TRP A 163 4.34 1.22 -15.28
N LEU A 164 5.36 1.76 -14.58
CA LEU A 164 5.20 2.23 -13.20
C LEU A 164 4.15 3.34 -13.10
N LYS A 165 4.06 4.22 -14.12
CA LYS A 165 2.97 5.20 -14.27
C LYS A 165 1.60 4.52 -14.31
N THR A 166 1.48 3.45 -15.10
CA THR A 166 0.26 2.62 -15.16
C THR A 166 -0.02 1.98 -13.80
N ALA A 167 1.01 1.44 -13.14
CA ALA A 167 0.89 0.83 -11.83
C ALA A 167 0.38 1.83 -10.77
N PHE A 168 0.86 3.07 -10.79
CA PHE A 168 0.35 4.13 -9.91
C PHE A 168 -1.11 4.51 -10.20
N ASP A 169 -1.47 4.69 -11.48
CA ASP A 169 -2.83 5.04 -11.89
C ASP A 169 -3.85 3.98 -11.44
N TYR A 170 -3.44 2.71 -11.42
CA TYR A 170 -4.27 1.57 -11.00
C TYR A 170 -4.00 1.08 -9.56
N ARG A 171 -3.20 1.82 -8.77
CA ARG A 171 -2.81 1.47 -7.38
C ARG A 171 -2.26 0.04 -7.26
N LEU A 172 -1.51 -0.40 -8.26
CA LEU A 172 -0.84 -1.70 -8.33
C LEU A 172 0.53 -1.72 -7.67
N ILE A 173 0.91 -0.68 -6.93
CA ILE A 173 2.12 -0.65 -6.12
C ILE A 173 1.82 0.19 -4.87
N PRO A 174 2.47 -0.08 -3.74
CA PRO A 174 2.26 0.69 -2.53
C PRO A 174 2.73 2.13 -2.76
N HIS A 175 2.01 3.08 -2.17
CA HIS A 175 2.51 4.44 -2.08
C HIS A 175 3.64 4.47 -1.05
N HIS A 176 4.85 4.77 -1.50
CA HIS A 176 5.99 5.00 -0.62
C HIS A 176 6.29 6.50 -0.55
N PRO A 177 6.52 7.05 0.65
CA PRO A 177 7.29 8.29 0.77
C PRO A 177 8.64 8.12 0.06
N MET A 178 8.99 9.09 -0.77
CA MET A 178 10.24 9.15 -1.55
C MET A 178 11.20 10.19 -0.96
N ASP A 179 11.11 10.41 0.35
CA ASP A 179 11.97 11.35 1.05
C ASP A 179 13.43 10.92 0.93
N GLY A 180 14.29 11.85 0.51
CA GLY A 180 15.71 11.58 0.28
C GLY A 180 16.01 10.64 -0.90
N ALA A 181 15.01 10.24 -1.70
CA ALA A 181 15.21 9.35 -2.83
C ALA A 181 16.18 9.96 -3.86
N ASP A 182 17.07 9.12 -4.40
CA ASP A 182 17.96 9.51 -5.50
C ASP A 182 17.27 9.26 -6.85
N LEU A 183 16.72 10.33 -7.41
CA LEU A 183 15.99 10.35 -8.67
C LEU A 183 16.73 11.20 -9.71
N ARG A 184 18.05 11.35 -9.57
CA ARG A 184 18.86 12.13 -10.51
C ARG A 184 18.75 11.53 -11.90
N LYS A 185 18.42 12.36 -12.89
CA LYS A 185 18.20 11.95 -14.30
C LYS A 185 17.07 10.93 -14.52
N ALA A 186 16.26 10.65 -13.52
CA ALA A 186 15.13 9.73 -13.63
C ALA A 186 14.09 10.24 -14.66
N ASP A 187 13.41 9.32 -15.35
CA ASP A 187 12.26 9.67 -16.19
C ASP A 187 10.96 9.61 -15.38
N LEU A 188 10.44 10.78 -15.01
CA LEU A 188 9.19 10.99 -14.29
C LEU A 188 8.13 11.67 -15.17
N THR A 189 8.32 11.66 -16.50
CA THR A 189 7.44 12.34 -17.48
C THR A 189 5.99 11.89 -17.30
N GLY A 190 5.06 12.80 -17.07
CA GLY A 190 3.63 12.47 -16.93
C GLY A 190 3.26 11.70 -15.65
N LEU A 191 4.19 11.52 -14.69
CA LEU A 191 3.91 10.85 -13.43
C LEU A 191 2.81 11.58 -12.66
N LYS A 192 1.80 10.84 -12.19
CA LYS A 192 0.78 11.36 -11.28
C LYS A 192 1.10 10.96 -9.85
N LEU A 193 1.68 11.89 -9.09
CA LEU A 193 1.99 11.67 -7.69
C LEU A 193 0.96 12.42 -6.84
N ARG A 194 -0.01 11.68 -6.30
CA ARG A 194 -1.00 12.20 -5.35
C ARG A 194 -0.72 11.60 -3.97
N ALA A 195 -0.54 12.46 -2.97
CA ALA A 195 -0.35 12.08 -1.57
C ALA A 195 0.93 11.26 -1.25
N GLY A 196 2.05 11.60 -1.91
CA GLY A 196 3.39 11.14 -1.53
C GLY A 196 4.19 12.22 -0.79
N SER A 197 5.46 11.94 -0.49
CA SER A 197 6.42 12.92 0.01
C SER A 197 7.73 12.82 -0.76
N LEU A 198 8.34 13.97 -1.08
CA LEU A 198 9.60 14.13 -1.82
C LEU A 198 10.55 15.06 -1.08
N ASN A 199 10.43 15.17 0.25
CA ASN A 199 11.31 16.02 1.05
C ASN A 199 12.75 15.57 0.88
N LYS A 200 13.65 16.52 0.58
CA LYS A 200 15.08 16.27 0.36
C LYS A 200 15.39 15.28 -0.78
N ALA A 201 14.43 14.99 -1.66
CA ALA A 201 14.66 14.14 -2.82
C ALA A 201 15.68 14.78 -3.79
N ARG A 202 16.51 13.96 -4.43
CA ARG A 202 17.53 14.41 -5.40
C ARG A 202 16.98 14.20 -6.80
N LEU A 203 16.46 15.25 -7.41
CA LEU A 203 15.82 15.27 -8.73
C LEU A 203 16.66 15.99 -9.79
N ALA A 204 17.94 16.28 -9.50
CA ALA A 204 18.79 17.00 -10.42
C ALA A 204 18.84 16.32 -11.81
N GLY A 205 18.51 17.07 -12.85
CA GLY A 205 18.42 16.58 -14.22
C GLY A 205 17.26 15.61 -14.52
N ALA A 206 16.33 15.39 -13.59
CA ALA A 206 15.18 14.49 -13.81
C ALA A 206 14.24 15.02 -14.90
N ARG A 207 13.61 14.12 -15.66
CA ARG A 207 12.59 14.48 -16.67
C ARG A 207 11.22 14.47 -16.01
N LEU A 208 10.62 15.63 -15.81
CA LEU A 208 9.32 15.81 -15.16
C LEU A 208 8.26 16.37 -16.13
N ALA A 209 8.53 16.32 -17.44
CA ALA A 209 7.63 16.93 -18.41
C ALA A 209 6.20 16.38 -18.28
N GLY A 210 5.20 17.25 -18.15
CA GLY A 210 3.80 16.87 -17.96
C GLY A 210 3.47 16.18 -16.63
N ALA A 211 4.41 16.07 -15.68
CA ALA A 211 4.16 15.43 -14.39
C ALA A 211 3.10 16.20 -13.59
N GLN A 212 2.22 15.48 -12.88
CA GLN A 212 1.18 16.04 -12.03
C GLN A 212 1.50 15.72 -10.58
N ILE A 213 2.17 16.66 -9.91
CA ILE A 213 2.58 16.57 -8.51
C ILE A 213 1.80 17.65 -7.75
N HIS A 214 0.76 17.24 -7.02
CA HIS A 214 -0.15 18.19 -6.37
C HIS A 214 -0.17 18.00 -4.85
N GLY A 215 0.09 19.08 -4.11
CA GLY A 215 0.04 19.04 -2.65
C GLY A 215 1.14 18.20 -1.99
N THR A 216 2.19 17.86 -2.73
CA THR A 216 3.28 16.98 -2.25
C THR A 216 4.31 17.80 -1.47
N PRO A 217 4.72 17.38 -0.27
CA PRO A 217 5.86 17.97 0.42
C PRO A 217 7.16 17.76 -0.39
N MET A 218 7.88 18.83 -0.68
CA MET A 218 9.13 18.83 -1.44
C MET A 218 10.20 19.69 -0.75
N ALA A 219 10.11 19.87 0.56
CA ALA A 219 11.01 20.74 1.31
C ALA A 219 12.46 20.24 1.19
N GLY A 220 13.37 21.13 0.81
CA GLY A 220 14.79 20.79 0.59
C GLY A 220 15.07 19.90 -0.62
N ALA A 221 14.13 19.67 -1.53
CA ALA A 221 14.35 18.88 -2.74
C ALA A 221 15.33 19.59 -3.69
N ASP A 222 16.18 18.81 -4.37
CA ASP A 222 17.11 19.32 -5.38
C ASP A 222 16.58 19.05 -6.78
N LEU A 223 15.98 20.05 -7.41
CA LEU A 223 15.44 20.02 -8.77
C LEU A 223 16.41 20.65 -9.79
N SER A 224 17.68 20.87 -9.43
CA SER A 224 18.66 21.57 -10.28
C SER A 224 18.71 20.98 -11.69
N GLY A 225 18.35 21.78 -12.69
CA GLY A 225 18.36 21.36 -14.09
C GLY A 225 17.33 20.28 -14.47
N ALA A 226 16.31 20.05 -13.63
CA ALA A 226 15.20 19.18 -13.96
C ALA A 226 14.36 19.77 -15.11
N LEU A 227 13.86 18.89 -15.98
CA LEU A 227 13.06 19.27 -17.14
C LEU A 227 11.57 19.28 -16.77
N LEU A 228 11.05 20.47 -16.47
CA LEU A 228 9.70 20.69 -15.94
C LEU A 228 8.66 21.13 -16.99
N GLN A 229 8.89 20.92 -18.29
CA GLN A 229 7.95 21.40 -19.32
C GLN A 229 6.53 20.87 -19.09
N GLN A 230 5.54 21.75 -18.95
CA GLN A 230 4.15 21.38 -18.65
C GLN A 230 3.94 20.59 -17.34
N ALA A 231 4.93 20.52 -16.45
CA ALA A 231 4.76 19.93 -15.12
C ALA A 231 3.87 20.83 -14.26
N SER A 232 2.98 20.21 -13.48
CA SER A 232 2.19 20.87 -12.45
C SER A 232 2.74 20.50 -11.08
N LEU A 233 3.28 21.49 -10.38
CA LEU A 233 3.74 21.39 -8.98
C LEU A 233 2.80 22.16 -8.03
N SER A 234 1.53 22.34 -8.40
CA SER A 234 0.62 23.21 -7.64
C SER A 234 0.45 22.74 -6.20
N ARG A 235 0.48 23.69 -5.25
CA ARG A 235 0.36 23.45 -3.79
C ARG A 235 1.47 22.57 -3.19
N CYS A 236 2.58 22.35 -3.89
CA CYS A 236 3.74 21.69 -3.29
C CYS A 236 4.45 22.64 -2.31
N ASP A 237 4.95 22.09 -1.20
CA ASP A 237 5.86 22.81 -0.31
C ASP A 237 7.29 22.71 -0.86
N LEU A 238 7.77 23.80 -1.45
CA LEU A 238 9.13 23.90 -2.01
C LEU A 238 10.09 24.66 -1.08
N THR A 239 9.79 24.75 0.22
CA THR A 239 10.64 25.46 1.18
C THR A 239 12.06 24.90 1.16
N GLY A 240 13.03 25.76 0.85
CA GLY A 240 14.45 25.38 0.78
C GLY A 240 14.81 24.45 -0.38
N ALA A 241 13.93 24.26 -1.36
CA ALA A 241 14.24 23.51 -2.58
C ALA A 241 15.21 24.29 -3.49
N THR A 242 16.08 23.56 -4.19
CA THR A 242 16.98 24.11 -5.21
C THR A 242 16.36 23.87 -6.60
N LEU A 243 16.31 24.89 -7.46
CA LEU A 243 15.72 24.84 -8.81
C LEU A 243 16.78 25.08 -9.89
#